data_AF-A0A960FG83-F1
#
_entry.id   AF-A0A960FG83-F1
#
_cell.length_a   1.000
_cell.length_b   1.000
_cell.length_c   1.000
_cell.angle_alpha   90.00
_cell.angle_beta   90.00
_cell.angle_gamma   90.00
#
_symmetry.space_group_name_H-M   'P 1'
#
loop_
_entity.id
_entity.type
_entity.pdbx_description
1 polymer ?
#
loop_
_entity_poly.entity_id
_entity_poly.type
_entity_poly.pdbx_seq_one_letter_code
_entity_poly.pdbx_strand_id
1 'polypeptide(L)' 'MIGLGTQDSLGEAEQFVADRGTTFTMLWDESFESWAALNVTAQPTAILFAADGTPIRGWLGPFPEDEVVALASQSA' A
#
# COMPACT_ATOMS: atom_id res chain seq x y z
N MET A 1 -1.10 6.48 -5.71
CA MET A 1 -1.23 5.25 -4.90
C MET A 1 -0.25 4.22 -5.42
N ILE A 2 0.32 3.40 -4.55
CA ILE A 2 1.15 2.25 -4.90
C ILE A 2 0.57 1.05 -4.15
N GLY A 3 0.48 -0.12 -4.79
CA GLY A 3 0.24 -1.38 -4.08
C GLY A 3 1.55 -2.17 -3.96
N LEU A 4 1.63 -3.01 -2.93
CA LEU A 4 2.85 -3.75 -2.58
C LEU A 4 2.47 -5.19 -2.21
N GLY A 5 2.82 -6.14 -3.07
CA GLY A 5 2.75 -7.58 -2.84
C GLY A 5 4.01 -8.09 -2.15
N THR A 6 3.88 -9.13 -1.32
CA THR A 6 5.01 -9.65 -0.51
C THR A 6 4.82 -11.11 -0.11
N GLN A 7 3.60 -11.51 0.26
CA GLN A 7 3.32 -12.90 0.67
C GLN A 7 3.11 -13.85 -0.53
N ASP A 8 2.75 -13.29 -1.67
CA ASP A 8 2.50 -13.94 -2.93
C ASP A 8 3.80 -14.22 -3.71
N SER A 9 3.79 -15.23 -4.58
CA SER A 9 4.83 -15.41 -5.57
C SER A 9 4.73 -14.35 -6.68
N LEU A 10 5.83 -14.09 -7.41
CA LEU A 10 5.82 -13.13 -8.52
C LEU A 10 4.73 -13.44 -9.56
N GLY A 11 4.50 -14.71 -9.88
CA GLY A 11 3.47 -15.11 -10.84
C GLY A 11 2.04 -14.83 -10.35
N GLU A 12 1.78 -15.00 -9.05
CA GLU A 12 0.50 -14.62 -8.44
C GLU A 12 0.31 -13.10 -8.43
N ALA A 13 1.39 -12.34 -8.19
CA ALA A 13 1.41 -10.88 -8.26
C ALA A 13 1.04 -10.37 -9.67
N GLU A 14 1.69 -10.93 -10.69
CA GLU A 14 1.45 -10.60 -12.10
C GLU A 14 0.01 -10.94 -12.51
N GLN A 15 -0.49 -12.11 -12.09
CA GLN A 15 -1.86 -12.50 -12.34
C GLN A 15 -2.86 -11.54 -11.66
N PHE A 16 -2.60 -11.11 -10.43
CA PHE A 16 -3.44 -10.15 -9.74
C PHE A 16 -3.57 -8.83 -10.52
N VAL A 17 -2.46 -8.31 -11.06
CA VAL A 17 -2.46 -7.10 -11.89
C VAL A 17 -3.31 -7.30 -13.14
N ALA A 18 -3.13 -8.43 -13.83
CA ALA A 18 -3.89 -8.76 -15.04
C ALA A 18 -5.40 -8.88 -14.77
N ASP A 19 -5.77 -9.59 -13.70
CA ASP A 19 -7.17 -9.89 -13.37
C ASP A 19 -7.93 -8.67 -12.83
N ARG A 20 -7.25 -7.77 -12.10
CA ARG A 20 -7.86 -6.60 -11.48
C ARG A 20 -7.77 -5.33 -12.32
N GLY A 21 -6.90 -5.30 -13.34
CA GLY A 21 -6.72 -4.14 -14.21
C GLY A 21 -6.30 -2.89 -13.43
N THR A 22 -5.39 -3.03 -12.48
CA THR A 22 -4.95 -1.92 -11.61
C THR A 22 -4.39 -0.76 -12.43
N THR A 23 -4.82 0.47 -12.13
CA THR A 23 -4.36 1.70 -12.80
C THR A 23 -3.20 2.39 -12.08
N PHE A 24 -2.79 1.85 -10.94
CA PHE A 24 -1.70 2.35 -10.10
C PHE A 24 -0.53 1.37 -10.10
N THR A 25 0.66 1.86 -9.76
CA THR A 25 1.87 1.03 -9.73
C THR A 25 1.74 -0.06 -8.67
N MET A 26 1.97 -1.31 -9.08
CA MET A 26 2.11 -2.46 -8.19
C MET A 26 3.59 -2.82 -8.11
N LEU A 27 4.11 -2.88 -6.90
CA LEU A 27 5.45 -3.38 -6.58
C LEU A 27 5.33 -4.76 -5.93
N TRP A 28 6.38 -5.56 -6.02
CA TRP A 28 6.47 -6.87 -5.40
C TRP A 28 7.83 -7.01 -4.72
N ASP A 29 7.82 -7.54 -3.50
CA ASP A 29 9.00 -7.75 -2.66
C ASP A 29 9.00 -9.18 -2.11
N GLU A 30 9.90 -10.03 -2.60
CA GLU A 30 10.03 -11.41 -2.11
C GLU A 30 10.61 -11.54 -0.69
N SER A 31 11.27 -10.48 -0.21
CA SER A 31 12.15 -10.56 0.96
C SER A 31 11.45 -10.24 2.29
N PHE A 32 10.25 -9.63 2.24
CA PHE A 32 9.57 -9.01 3.39
C PHE A 32 10.30 -7.81 4.01
N GLU A 33 11.41 -7.33 3.43
CA GLU A 33 12.13 -6.17 3.94
C GLU A 33 11.25 -4.91 3.94
N SER A 34 10.41 -4.75 2.92
CA SER A 34 9.47 -3.63 2.85
C SER A 34 8.44 -3.66 3.98
N TRP A 35 7.91 -4.84 4.33
CA TRP A 35 6.99 -5.00 5.47
C TRP A 35 7.66 -4.69 6.79
N ALA A 36 8.89 -5.19 6.99
CA ALA A 36 9.67 -4.90 8.19
C ALA A 36 9.97 -3.40 8.31
N ALA A 37 10.41 -2.75 7.23
CA ALA A 37 10.71 -1.32 7.20
C ALA A 37 9.47 -0.45 7.47
N LEU A 38 8.29 -0.90 7.05
CA LEU A 38 7.02 -0.21 7.22
C LEU A 38 6.25 -0.63 8.49
N ASN A 39 6.80 -1.53 9.30
CA ASN A 39 6.13 -2.16 10.46
C ASN A 39 4.76 -2.79 10.11
N VAL A 40 4.64 -3.40 8.94
CA VAL A 40 3.44 -4.14 8.52
C VAL A 40 3.47 -5.55 9.11
N THR A 41 2.45 -5.88 9.90
CA THR A 41 2.34 -7.18 10.60
C THR A 41 1.17 -8.04 10.14
N ALA A 42 0.26 -7.46 9.35
CA ALA A 42 -0.93 -8.14 8.84
C ALA A 42 -1.42 -7.45 7.55
N GLN A 43 -2.25 -8.16 6.81
CA GLN A 43 -2.92 -7.64 5.62
C GLN A 43 -4.45 -7.75 5.76
N PRO A 44 -5.23 -6.91 5.04
CA PRO A 44 -4.76 -5.77 4.24
C PRO A 44 -4.35 -4.59 5.13
N THR A 45 -3.27 -3.89 4.75
CA THR A 45 -2.79 -2.68 5.44
C THR A 45 -2.58 -1.57 4.43
N ALA A 46 -2.94 -0.34 4.79
CA ALA A 46 -2.67 0.87 4.01
C ALA A 46 -1.95 1.91 4.87
N ILE A 47 -1.05 2.69 4.28
CA ILE A 47 -0.34 3.78 4.94
C ILE A 47 -0.37 5.00 4.03
N LEU A 48 -0.84 6.13 4.55
CA LEU A 48 -0.78 7.43 3.89
C LEU A 48 0.50 8.15 4.33
N PHE A 49 1.24 8.66 3.36
CA PHE A 49 2.46 9.44 3.57
C PHE A 49 2.26 10.87 3.07
N ALA A 50 2.93 11.82 3.72
CA ALA A 50 3.13 13.18 3.21
C ALA A 50 4.14 13.18 2.05
N ALA A 51 4.23 14.30 1.33
CA ALA A 51 5.12 14.43 0.16
C ALA A 51 6.62 14.26 0.51
N ASP A 52 7.01 14.50 1.76
CA ASP A 52 8.36 14.33 2.27
C ASP A 52 8.67 12.89 2.74
N GLY A 53 7.70 11.97 2.63
CA GLY A 53 7.83 10.59 3.08
C GLY A 53 7.49 10.37 4.56
N THR A 54 7.03 11.38 5.28
CA THR A 54 6.56 11.23 6.67
C THR A 54 5.23 10.47 6.70
N PRO A 55 5.08 9.38 7.48
CA PRO A 55 3.81 8.68 7.61
C PRO A 55 2.78 9.55 8.34
N ILE A 56 1.59 9.71 7.76
CA ILE A 56 0.47 10.47 8.34
C ILE A 56 -0.45 9.52 9.12
N ARG A 57 -0.88 8.43 8.49
CA ARG A 57 -1.88 7.51 9.06
C ARG A 57 -1.76 6.11 8.46
N GLY A 58 -1.96 5.09 9.28
CA GLY A 58 -2.10 3.70 8.85
C GLY A 58 -3.49 3.14 9.16
N TRP A 59 -3.95 2.20 8.33
CA TRP A 59 -5.18 1.44 8.50
C TRP A 59 -4.89 -0.05 8.35
N LEU A 60 -5.44 -0.85 9.26
CA LEU A 60 -5.55 -2.29 9.11
C LEU A 60 -6.99 -2.60 8.69
N GLY A 61 -7.17 -3.23 7.53
CA GLY A 61 -8.48 -3.40 6.92
C GLY A 61 -8.83 -2.30 5.90
N PRO A 62 -10.13 -2.05 5.67
CA PRO A 62 -10.58 -0.96 4.82
C PRO A 62 -10.07 0.41 5.30
N PHE A 63 -9.74 1.28 4.35
CA PHE A 63 -9.38 2.68 4.61
C PHE A 63 -10.44 3.60 3.97
N PRO A 64 -11.07 4.53 4.71
CA PRO A 64 -12.15 5.36 4.19
C PRO A 64 -11.63 6.45 3.23
N GLU A 65 -12.25 6.57 2.05
CA GLU A 65 -11.86 7.56 1.03
C GLU A 65 -11.94 9.00 1.55
N ASP A 66 -13.06 9.37 2.19
CA ASP A 66 -13.26 10.73 2.71
C ASP A 66 -12.18 11.13 3.72
N GLU A 67 -11.74 10.19 4.56
CA GLU A 67 -10.66 10.42 5.54
C GLU A 67 -9.31 10.60 4.82
N VAL A 68 -9.02 9.76 3.83
CA VAL A 68 -7.78 9.87 3.03
C VAL A 68 -7.71 11.22 2.32
N VAL A 69 -8.78 11.65 1.66
CA VAL A 69 -8.82 12.94 0.93
C VAL A 69 -8.69 14.12 1.90
N ALA A 70 -9.38 14.07 3.04
CA ALA A 70 -9.29 15.11 4.06
C ALA A 70 -7.87 15.22 4.63
N LEU A 71 -7.19 14.11 4.94
CA LEU A 71 -5.82 14.11 5.45
C LEU A 71 -4.81 14.54 4.39
N ALA A 72 -4.97 14.08 3.14
CA ALA A 72 -4.08 14.42 2.04
C ALA A 72 -4.12 15.93 1.73
N SER A 73 -5.29 16.55 1.76
CA SER A 73 -5.43 18.00 1.50
C SER A 73 -4.82 18.90 2.58
N GLN A 74 -4.66 18.40 3.81
CA GLN A 74 -4.03 19.12 4.93
C GLN A 74 -2.51 18.95 4.97
N SER A 75 -1.96 18.03 4.17
CA SER A 75 -0.56 17.63 4.21
C SER A 75 0.22 18.03 2.94
N ALA A 76 -0.37 18.92 2.13
CA ALA A 76 0.17 19.44 0.88
C ALA A 76 0.94 20.76 1.08
#